data_AF-A0A8S0YIB1-F1
#
_entry.id   AF-A0A8S0YIB1-F1
#
_cell.length_a   1.000
_cell.length_b   1.000
_cell.length_c   1.000
_cell.angle_alpha   90.00
_cell.angle_beta   90.00
_cell.angle_gamma   90.00
#
_symmetry.space_group_name_H-M   'P 1'
#
loop_
_entity.id
_entity.type
_entity.pdbx_description
1 polymer ?
#
loop_
_entity_poly.entity_id
_entity_poly.type
_entity_poly.pdbx_seq_one_letter_code
_entity_poly.pdbx_strand_id
1 'polypeptide(L)'
;MTAIRKILKAFLVGGCFGLIGQLLIALFAIFISDATMVIMVSILAFGIIAVVIIANGFYFKVAEFGDSGAAIPVCGLMFGAATSAAAAQKAGAKLEKAFIVGFWNVLKILGTGFVIAFILGLLLC
;
A
#
# COMPACT_ATOMS: atom_id res chain seq x y z
N MET A 1 -17.66 -23.52 -3.23
CA MET A 1 -16.54 -23.07 -4.11
C MET A 1 -15.29 -23.83 -3.68
N THR A 2 -14.60 -24.56 -4.56
CA THR A 2 -13.42 -25.38 -4.19
C THR A 2 -12.25 -24.50 -3.75
N ALA A 3 -11.45 -24.96 -2.78
CA ALA A 3 -10.34 -24.18 -2.19
C ALA A 3 -9.35 -23.63 -3.23
N ILE A 4 -9.04 -24.43 -4.26
CA ILE A 4 -8.18 -24.04 -5.38
C ILE A 4 -8.72 -22.78 -6.09
N ARG A 5 -10.04 -22.69 -6.31
CA ARG A 5 -10.65 -21.55 -6.99
C ARG A 5 -10.58 -20.27 -6.14
N LYS A 6 -10.64 -20.39 -4.81
CA LYS A 6 -10.42 -19.25 -3.90
C LYS A 6 -8.99 -18.75 -3.97
N ILE A 7 -8.02 -19.67 -3.91
CA ILE A 7 -6.59 -19.35 -4.00
C ILE A 7 -6.26 -18.64 -5.31
N LEU A 8 -6.76 -19.14 -6.45
CA LEU A 8 -6.51 -18.53 -7.76
C LEU A 8 -7.10 -17.11 -7.86
N LYS A 9 -8.30 -16.89 -7.34
CA LYS A 9 -8.91 -15.55 -7.32
C LYS A 9 -8.13 -14.58 -6.43
N ALA A 10 -7.71 -15.02 -5.24
CA ALA A 10 -6.89 -14.23 -4.34
C ALA A 10 -5.53 -13.89 -4.95
N PHE A 11 -4.88 -14.85 -5.60
CA PHE A 11 -3.64 -14.64 -6.34
C PHE A 11 -3.82 -13.63 -7.48
N LEU A 12 -4.90 -13.75 -8.26
CA LEU A 12 -5.15 -12.86 -9.40
C LEU A 12 -5.40 -11.42 -8.94
N VAL A 13 -6.28 -11.20 -7.96
CA VAL A 13 -6.56 -9.86 -7.44
C VAL A 13 -5.34 -9.26 -6.73
N GLY A 14 -4.69 -10.06 -5.87
CA GLY A 14 -3.49 -9.61 -5.17
C GLY A 14 -2.32 -9.32 -6.12
N GLY A 15 -2.14 -10.15 -7.13
CA GLY A 15 -1.16 -9.97 -8.20
C GLY A 15 -1.43 -8.71 -9.02
N CYS A 16 -2.69 -8.43 -9.37
CA CYS A 16 -3.07 -7.18 -10.05
C CYS A 16 -2.75 -5.95 -9.19
N PHE A 17 -3.06 -5.97 -7.89
CA PHE A 17 -2.69 -4.87 -7.00
C PHE A 17 -1.18 -4.69 -6.86
N GLY A 18 -0.42 -5.80 -6.77
CA GLY A 18 1.04 -5.76 -6.79
C GLY A 18 1.60 -5.17 -8.08
N LEU A 19 1.06 -5.55 -9.24
CA LEU A 19 1.46 -5.03 -10.55
C LEU A 19 1.17 -3.53 -10.68
N ILE A 20 0.01 -3.06 -10.23
CA ILE A 20 -0.32 -1.63 -10.24
C ILE A 20 0.64 -0.87 -9.31
N GLY A 21 0.94 -1.40 -8.12
CA GLY A 21 1.93 -0.82 -7.22
C GLY A 21 3.32 -0.71 -7.85
N GLN A 22 3.79 -1.78 -8.49
CA GLN A 22 5.08 -1.80 -9.19
C GLN A 22 5.11 -0.85 -10.39
N LEU A 23 4.01 -0.72 -11.12
CA LEU A 23 3.88 0.22 -12.23
C LEU A 23 4.03 1.66 -11.74
N LEU A 24 3.37 2.02 -10.63
CA LEU A 24 3.50 3.35 -10.04
C LEU A 24 4.92 3.64 -9.55
N ILE A 25 5.60 2.64 -8.97
CA ILE A 25 7.03 2.75 -8.60
C ILE A 25 7.88 3.02 -9.83
N ALA A 26 7.70 2.25 -10.90
CA ALA A 26 8.45 2.43 -12.14
C ALA A 26 8.20 3.81 -12.77
N LEU A 27 6.95 4.30 -12.74
CA LEU A 27 6.57 5.62 -13.26
C LEU A 27 7.22 6.75 -12.45
N PHE A 28 7.15 6.72 -11.11
CA PHE A 28 7.71 7.79 -10.28
C PHE A 28 9.24 7.75 -10.20
N ALA A 29 9.86 6.59 -10.38
CA ALA A 29 11.32 6.47 -10.47
C ALA A 29 11.93 7.23 -11.66
N ILE A 30 11.13 7.58 -12.68
CA ILE A 30 11.58 8.44 -13.80
C ILE A 30 11.87 9.88 -13.30
N PHE A 31 11.17 10.33 -12.27
CA PHE A 31 11.22 11.72 -11.78
C PHE A 31 11.92 11.88 -10.43
N ILE A 32 12.01 10.82 -9.64
CA ILE A 32 12.55 10.85 -8.27
C ILE A 32 13.72 9.87 -8.16
N SER A 33 14.90 10.37 -7.79
CA SER A 33 16.11 9.56 -7.66
C SER A 33 16.22 8.83 -6.32
N ASP A 34 15.55 9.34 -5.27
CA ASP A 34 15.53 8.70 -3.96
C ASP A 34 14.52 7.54 -3.92
N ALA A 35 15.04 6.31 -3.78
CA ALA A 35 14.23 5.10 -3.82
C ALA A 35 13.17 5.03 -2.69
N THR A 36 13.46 5.62 -1.52
CA THR A 36 12.50 5.65 -0.40
C THR A 36 11.34 6.58 -0.74
N MET A 37 11.64 7.76 -1.29
CA MET A 37 10.65 8.74 -1.72
C MET A 37 9.80 8.23 -2.88
N VAL A 38 10.38 7.51 -3.85
CA VAL A 38 9.63 6.84 -4.92
C VAL A 38 8.56 5.94 -4.31
N ILE A 39 8.94 5.04 -3.40
CA ILE A 39 8.00 4.10 -2.77
C ILE A 39 6.90 4.85 -2.01
N MET A 40 7.25 5.90 -1.24
CA MET A 40 6.27 6.70 -0.49
C MET A 40 5.27 7.40 -1.41
N VAL A 41 5.73 8.01 -2.49
CA VAL A 41 4.87 8.70 -3.47
C VAL A 41 3.99 7.70 -4.24
N SER A 42 4.54 6.53 -4.60
CA SER A 42 3.78 5.45 -5.24
C SER A 42 2.66 4.92 -4.34
N ILE A 43 2.94 4.71 -3.04
CA ILE A 43 1.92 4.28 -2.07
C ILE A 43 0.81 5.33 -1.94
N LEU A 44 1.18 6.62 -1.89
CA LEU A 44 0.22 7.71 -1.81
C LEU A 44 -0.68 7.76 -3.06
N ALA A 45 -0.09 7.69 -4.26
CA ALA A 45 -0.84 7.67 -5.52
C ALA A 45 -1.75 6.44 -5.62
N PHE A 46 -1.28 5.28 -5.18
CA PHE A 46 -2.08 4.07 -5.09
C PHE A 46 -3.28 4.26 -4.16
N GLY A 47 -3.08 4.93 -3.01
CA GLY A 47 -4.15 5.30 -2.08
C GLY A 47 -5.21 6.20 -2.72
N ILE A 48 -4.80 7.21 -3.48
CA ILE A 48 -5.73 8.10 -4.21
C ILE A 48 -6.55 7.31 -5.24
N ILE A 49 -5.89 6.47 -6.05
CA ILE A 49 -6.56 5.62 -7.03
C ILE A 49 -7.57 4.69 -6.33
N ALA A 50 -7.16 4.09 -5.20
CA ALA A 50 -8.03 3.21 -4.42
C ALA A 50 -9.30 3.94 -3.94
N VAL A 51 -9.18 5.18 -3.45
CA VAL A 51 -10.34 5.97 -3.00
C VAL A 51 -11.31 6.23 -4.15
N VAL A 52 -10.82 6.58 -5.34
CA VAL A 52 -11.68 6.77 -6.53
C VAL A 52 -12.40 5.48 -6.93
N ILE A 53 -11.71 4.34 -6.85
CA ILE A 53 -12.28 3.02 -7.15
C ILE A 53 -13.32 2.61 -6.09
N ILE A 54 -13.09 2.95 -4.83
CA ILE A 54 -14.02 2.72 -3.72
C ILE A 54 -15.27 3.58 -3.88
N ALA A 55 -15.12 4.88 -4.16
CA ALA A 55 -16.23 5.81 -4.34
C ALA A 55 -17.20 5.38 -5.45
N ASN A 56 -16.68 4.82 -6.54
CA ASN A 56 -17.51 4.28 -7.64
C ASN A 56 -18.04 2.86 -7.39
N GLY A 57 -17.85 2.31 -6.19
CA GLY A 57 -18.32 0.98 -5.78
C GLY A 57 -17.62 -0.20 -6.45
N PHE A 58 -16.63 0.04 -7.32
CA PHE A 58 -15.91 -1.01 -8.04
C PHE A 58 -15.03 -1.84 -7.11
N TYR A 59 -14.45 -1.21 -6.08
CA TYR A 59 -13.61 -1.91 -5.08
C TYR A 59 -14.36 -3.04 -4.39
N PHE A 60 -15.62 -2.83 -4.00
CA PHE A 60 -16.41 -3.85 -3.29
C PHE A 60 -16.64 -5.10 -4.15
N LYS A 61 -16.83 -4.92 -5.48
CA LYS A 61 -16.94 -6.04 -6.43
C LYS A 61 -15.62 -6.81 -6.55
N VAL A 62 -14.50 -6.09 -6.60
CA VAL A 62 -13.16 -6.68 -6.64
C VAL A 62 -12.83 -7.41 -5.34
N ALA A 63 -13.22 -6.85 -4.18
CA ALA A 63 -13.02 -7.44 -2.87
C ALA A 63 -13.84 -8.74 -2.68
N GLU A 64 -15.11 -8.72 -3.09
CA GLU A 64 -15.97 -9.92 -3.07
C GLU A 64 -15.43 -11.02 -3.98
N PHE A 65 -14.88 -10.66 -5.14
CA PHE A 65 -14.27 -11.62 -6.06
C PHE A 65 -12.92 -12.15 -5.55
N GLY A 66 -12.07 -11.27 -5.04
CA GLY A 66 -10.67 -11.56 -4.67
C GLY A 66 -10.47 -12.13 -3.28
N ASP A 67 -11.45 -12.02 -2.38
CA ASP A 67 -11.35 -12.48 -0.99
C ASP A 67 -10.08 -11.89 -0.33
N SER A 68 -9.21 -12.70 0.26
CA SER A 68 -7.94 -12.27 0.87
C SER A 68 -6.97 -11.54 -0.07
N GLY A 69 -7.08 -11.72 -1.38
CA GLY A 69 -6.26 -11.01 -2.38
C GLY A 69 -6.45 -9.49 -2.35
N ALA A 70 -7.64 -9.02 -1.94
CA ALA A 70 -7.92 -7.60 -1.81
C ALA A 70 -7.29 -6.97 -0.56
N ALA A 71 -6.80 -7.78 0.39
CA ALA A 71 -6.15 -7.31 1.62
C ALA A 71 -4.66 -6.96 1.44
N ILE A 72 -4.06 -7.26 0.28
CA ILE A 72 -2.65 -6.96 -0.06
C ILE A 72 -2.20 -5.53 0.30
N PRO A 73 -3.00 -4.47 0.08
CA PRO A 73 -2.61 -3.11 0.47
C PRO A 73 -2.34 -2.96 1.98
N VAL A 74 -3.05 -3.71 2.83
CA VAL A 74 -2.86 -3.72 4.29
C VAL A 74 -1.58 -4.49 4.67
N CYS A 75 -1.32 -5.62 4.00
CA CYS A 75 -0.08 -6.38 4.18
C CYS A 75 1.15 -5.54 3.82
N GLY A 76 1.05 -4.73 2.75
CA GLY A 76 2.10 -3.84 2.28
C GLY A 76 2.54 -2.82 3.33
N LEU A 77 1.61 -2.30 4.15
CA LEU A 77 1.93 -1.39 5.26
C LEU A 77 2.79 -2.07 6.34
N MET A 78 2.47 -3.33 6.69
CA MET A 78 3.23 -4.12 7.66
C MET A 78 4.65 -4.40 7.16
N PHE A 79 4.80 -4.77 5.88
CA PHE A 79 6.11 -4.94 5.27
C PHE A 79 6.89 -3.62 5.16
N GLY A 80 6.23 -2.51 4.86
CA GLY A 80 6.82 -1.17 4.86
C GLY A 80 7.42 -0.78 6.21
N ALA A 81 6.71 -1.08 7.30
CA ALA A 81 7.19 -0.89 8.68
C ALA A 81 8.48 -1.69 8.96
N ALA A 82 8.44 -2.98 8.65
CA ALA A 82 9.54 -3.89 8.91
C ALA A 82 10.78 -3.56 8.06
N THR A 83 10.58 -3.24 6.78
CA THR A 83 11.66 -2.88 5.85
C THR A 83 12.33 -1.56 6.21
N SER A 84 11.57 -0.55 6.63
CA SER A 84 12.15 0.74 7.05
C SER A 84 12.88 0.64 8.40
N ALA A 85 12.38 -0.15 9.35
CA ALA A 85 13.12 -0.49 10.56
C ALA A 85 14.42 -1.23 10.25
N ALA A 86 14.38 -2.25 9.38
CA ALA A 86 15.55 -3.00 8.96
C ALA A 86 16.59 -2.13 8.21
N ALA A 87 16.13 -1.18 7.38
CA ALA A 87 17.00 -0.23 6.70
C ALA A 87 17.72 0.70 7.70
N ALA A 88 17.02 1.18 8.73
CA ALA A 88 17.63 1.98 9.79
C ALA A 88 18.70 1.20 10.57
N GLN A 89 18.45 -0.08 10.87
CA GLN A 89 19.46 -0.95 11.52
C GLN A 89 20.68 -1.18 10.63
N LYS A 90 20.48 -1.44 9.33
CA LYS A 90 21.58 -1.57 8.36
C LYS A 90 22.42 -0.29 8.26
N ALA A 91 21.82 0.88 8.48
CA ALA A 91 22.51 2.17 8.55
C ALA A 91 23.18 2.45 9.91
N GLY A 92 23.23 1.48 10.83
CA GLY A 92 23.90 1.58 12.13
C GLY A 92 23.02 2.12 13.27
N ALA A 93 21.70 2.26 13.07
CA ALA A 93 20.81 2.67 14.15
C ALA A 93 20.61 1.54 15.18
N LYS A 94 20.60 1.89 16.47
CA LYS A 94 20.20 0.98 17.56
C LYS A 94 18.74 0.52 17.38
N LEU A 95 18.41 -0.64 17.94
CA LEU A 95 17.09 -1.28 17.85
C LEU A 95 15.93 -0.31 18.17
N GLU A 96 16.04 0.47 19.26
CA GLU A 96 15.03 1.43 19.68
C GLU A 96 14.78 2.53 18.63
N LYS A 97 15.86 3.08 18.07
CA LYS A 97 15.77 4.12 17.04
C LYS A 97 15.20 3.56 15.73
N ALA A 98 15.56 2.32 15.38
CA ALA A 98 15.00 1.64 14.22
C ALA A 98 13.51 1.30 14.38
N PHE A 99 13.09 0.89 15.58
CA PHE A 99 11.68 0.69 15.92
C PHE A 99 10.89 1.98 15.76
N ILE A 100 11.40 3.09 16.31
CA ILE A 100 10.78 4.41 16.17
C ILE A 100 10.67 4.78 14.69
N VAL A 101 11.72 4.59 13.88
CA VAL A 101 11.68 4.90 12.43
C VAL A 101 10.60 4.11 11.70
N GLY A 102 10.53 2.79 11.91
CA GLY A 102 9.51 1.95 11.29
C GLY A 102 8.09 2.33 11.74
N PHE A 103 7.90 2.53 13.05
CA PHE A 103 6.63 2.92 13.64
C PHE A 103 6.15 4.29 13.15
N TRP A 104 7.04 5.29 13.08
CA TRP A 104 6.71 6.63 12.59
C TRP A 104 6.40 6.65 11.10
N ASN A 105 7.05 5.81 10.29
CA ASN A 105 6.68 5.66 8.89
C ASN A 105 5.26 5.10 8.74
N VAL A 106 4.87 4.09 9.53
CA VAL A 106 3.50 3.56 9.52
C VAL A 106 2.49 4.63 9.91
N LEU A 107 2.72 5.36 11.00
CA LEU A 107 1.81 6.40 11.44
C LEU A 107 1.72 7.58 10.47
N LYS A 108 2.82 7.94 9.81
CA LYS A 108 2.78 8.96 8.75
C LYS A 108 1.93 8.48 7.58
N ILE A 109 2.16 7.27 7.07
CA ILE A 109 1.41 6.73 5.93
C ILE A 109 -0.07 6.54 6.28
N LEU A 110 -0.38 5.98 7.46
CA LEU A 110 -1.76 5.83 7.93
C LEU A 110 -2.42 7.18 8.17
N GLY A 111 -1.73 8.12 8.83
CA GLY A 111 -2.27 9.44 9.14
C GLY A 111 -2.53 10.27 7.89
N THR A 112 -1.55 10.39 7.00
CA THR A 112 -1.73 11.15 5.74
C THR A 112 -2.71 10.44 4.81
N GLY A 113 -2.60 9.11 4.69
CA GLY A 113 -3.52 8.31 3.90
C GLY A 113 -4.96 8.41 4.38
N PHE A 114 -5.20 8.35 5.70
CA PHE A 114 -6.52 8.47 6.30
C PHE A 114 -7.12 9.86 6.09
N VAL A 115 -6.36 10.93 6.34
CA VAL A 115 -6.84 12.30 6.14
C VAL A 115 -7.20 12.54 4.68
N ILE A 116 -6.35 12.13 3.74
CA ILE A 116 -6.60 12.28 2.31
C ILE A 116 -7.79 11.44 1.86
N ALA A 117 -7.88 10.18 2.30
CA ALA A 117 -9.00 9.31 1.96
C ALA A 117 -10.32 9.80 2.55
N PHE A 118 -10.31 10.35 3.76
CA PHE A 118 -11.48 10.94 4.39
C PHE A 118 -11.95 12.19 3.65
N ILE A 119 -11.04 13.11 3.31
CA ILE A 119 -11.38 14.32 2.54
C ILE A 119 -11.92 13.93 1.16
N LEU A 120 -11.24 13.03 0.44
CA LEU A 120 -11.68 12.59 -0.87
C LEU A 120 -13.01 11.82 -0.80
N GLY A 121 -13.20 10.99 0.23
CA GLY A 121 -14.47 10.31 0.48
C GLY A 121 -15.62 11.29 0.71
N LEU A 122 -15.42 12.35 1.50
CA LEU A 122 -16.42 13.41 1.68
C LEU A 122 -16.71 14.22 0.40
N LEU A 123 -15.75 14.31 -0.51
CA LEU A 123 -15.90 15.07 -1.76
C LEU A 123 -16.50 14.24 -2.90
N LEU A 124 -16.30 12.92 -2.89
CA LEU A 124 -16.62 12.02 -3.98
C LEU A 124 -17.76 11.02 -3.66
N CYS A 125 -18.16 10.89 -2.40
CA CYS A 125 -19.28 10.06 -1.94
C CYS A 125 -20.33 10.93 -1.22
#